data_AF-A0A3S0BA50-F1
#
_entry.id   AF-A0A3S0BA50-F1
#
_cell.length_a   1.000
_cell.length_b   1.000
_cell.length_c   1.000
_cell.angle_alpha   90.00
_cell.angle_beta   90.00
_cell.angle_gamma   90.00
#
_symmetry.space_group_name_H-M   'P 1'
#
loop_
_entity.id
_entity.type
_entity.pdbx_description
1 polymer ?
#
loop_
_entity_poly.entity_id
_entity_poly.type
_entity_poly.pdbx_seq_one_letter_code
_entity_poly.pdbx_strand_id
1 'polypeptide(L)'
;MIPVPQIKAIDLAFGNIDHLPDMKDIPEEFNDRFDNIHCRVVSAWFFNGYSKAEAIAKITPKEGVDKVEAQRALATILRSYAPQHEHKIAGCGYLLSQWFNVEAKESEDE
;
A
#
# COMPACT_ATOMS: atom_id res chain seq x y z
N MET A 1 -9.24 11.22 5.15
CA MET A 1 -7.83 10.80 5.09
C MET A 1 -7.46 10.16 6.41
N ILE A 2 -7.02 8.90 6.37
CA ILE A 2 -6.53 8.19 7.56
C ILE A 2 -5.16 8.79 7.97
N PRO A 3 -4.91 9.07 9.26
CA PRO A 3 -3.59 9.55 9.70
C PRO A 3 -2.48 8.53 9.45
N VAL A 4 -1.29 9.00 9.07
CA VAL A 4 -0.10 8.13 8.94
C VAL A 4 0.44 7.80 10.33
N PRO A 5 0.54 6.52 10.71
CA PRO A 5 1.09 6.14 12.01
C PRO A 5 2.62 6.29 12.03
N GLN A 6 3.16 6.55 13.22
CA GLN A 6 4.61 6.53 13.44
C GLN A 6 5.08 5.09 13.63
N ILE A 7 5.97 4.62 12.75
CA ILE A 7 6.43 3.23 12.74
C ILE A 7 7.75 3.12 13.48
N LYS A 8 7.82 2.24 14.48
CA LYS A 8 9.09 1.96 15.16
C LYS A 8 9.99 1.11 14.28
N ALA A 9 11.31 1.26 14.43
CA ALA A 9 12.27 0.48 13.66
C ALA A 9 12.10 -1.04 13.81
N ILE A 10 11.70 -1.50 15.00
CA ILE A 10 11.45 -2.92 15.27
C ILE A 10 10.23 -3.44 14.49
N ASP A 11 9.16 -2.65 14.43
CA ASP A 11 7.94 -3.00 13.68
C ASP A 11 8.24 -3.05 12.18
N LEU A 12 9.02 -2.10 11.67
CA LEU A 12 9.48 -2.12 10.27
C LEU A 12 10.35 -3.34 9.95
N ALA A 13 11.17 -3.78 10.91
CA ALA A 13 12.05 -4.92 10.72
C ALA A 13 11.28 -6.25 10.63
N PHE A 14 10.34 -6.49 11.54
CA PHE A 14 9.65 -7.78 11.69
C PHE A 14 8.22 -7.82 11.12
N GLY A 15 7.66 -6.67 10.77
CA GLY A 15 6.28 -6.52 10.35
C GLY A 15 5.31 -6.30 11.52
N ASN A 16 4.26 -5.53 11.27
CA ASN A 16 3.19 -5.21 12.22
C ASN A 16 1.94 -4.83 11.40
N ILE A 17 0.74 -5.16 11.90
CA ILE A 17 -0.54 -4.94 11.22
C ILE A 17 -1.53 -4.11 12.05
N ASP A 18 -1.12 -3.49 13.14
CA ASP A 18 -1.98 -2.78 14.08
C ASP A 18 -2.74 -1.62 13.41
N HIS A 19 -2.19 -1.05 12.33
CA HIS A 19 -2.82 0.01 11.54
C HIS A 19 -3.40 -0.47 10.20
N LEU A 20 -3.45 -1.79 9.96
CA LEU A 20 -4.17 -2.35 8.82
C LEU A 20 -5.69 -2.23 9.11
N PRO A 21 -6.48 -1.58 8.24
CA PRO A 21 -7.93 -1.53 8.42
C PRO A 21 -8.54 -2.94 8.43
N ASP A 22 -9.54 -3.17 9.28
CA ASP A 22 -10.31 -4.41 9.26
C ASP A 22 -10.96 -4.62 7.88
N MET A 23 -11.08 -5.87 7.46
CA MET A 23 -11.59 -6.22 6.12
C MET A 23 -12.97 -5.60 5.81
N LYS A 24 -13.84 -5.54 6.83
CA LYS A 24 -15.20 -4.97 6.74
C LYS A 24 -15.22 -3.45 6.54
N ASP A 25 -14.14 -2.75 6.90
CA ASP A 25 -14.03 -1.29 6.85
C ASP A 25 -13.29 -0.82 5.59
N ILE A 26 -12.80 -1.75 4.77
CA ILE A 26 -12.20 -1.50 3.48
C ILE A 26 -13.33 -1.38 2.43
N PRO A 27 -13.39 -0.29 1.64
CA PRO A 27 -14.39 -0.16 0.58
C PRO A 27 -14.29 -1.31 -0.43
N GLU A 28 -15.45 -1.79 -0.93
CA GLU A 28 -15.51 -2.98 -1.80
C GLU A 28 -14.65 -2.88 -3.07
N GLU A 29 -14.44 -1.66 -3.59
CA GLU A 29 -13.58 -1.40 -4.74
C GLU A 29 -12.10 -1.78 -4.54
N PHE A 30 -11.66 -2.07 -3.31
CA PHE A 30 -10.31 -2.54 -3.00
C PHE A 30 -10.23 -4.06 -2.78
N ASN A 31 -11.36 -4.77 -2.78
CA ASN A 31 -11.39 -6.22 -2.59
C ASN A 31 -10.84 -6.99 -3.81
N ASP A 32 -10.87 -6.36 -5.00
CA ASP A 32 -10.23 -6.89 -6.20
C ASP A 32 -8.84 -6.27 -6.40
N ARG A 33 -7.81 -7.11 -6.51
CA ARG A 33 -6.42 -6.68 -6.69
C ARG A 33 -6.05 -6.29 -8.12
N PHE A 34 -6.90 -6.58 -9.11
CA PHE A 34 -6.62 -6.38 -10.53
C PHE A 34 -7.37 -5.21 -11.14
N ASP A 35 -8.53 -4.85 -10.61
CA ASP A 35 -9.34 -3.74 -11.16
C ASP A 35 -8.96 -2.38 -10.57
N ASN A 36 -8.47 -2.34 -9.33
CA ASN A 36 -8.07 -1.09 -8.67
C ASN A 36 -6.57 -0.81 -8.83
N ILE A 37 -6.22 0.37 -9.36
CA ILE A 37 -4.81 0.77 -9.56
C ILE A 37 -4.00 0.74 -8.25
N HIS A 38 -4.59 1.13 -7.13
CA HIS A 38 -3.89 1.12 -5.84
C HIS A 38 -3.58 -0.32 -5.41
N CYS A 39 -4.53 -1.24 -5.57
CA CYS A 39 -4.31 -2.65 -5.26
C CYS A 39 -3.29 -3.30 -6.22
N ARG A 40 -3.29 -2.93 -7.50
CA ARG A 40 -2.26 -3.39 -8.46
C ARG A 40 -0.87 -2.93 -8.06
N VAL A 41 -0.72 -1.67 -7.67
CA VAL A 41 0.53 -1.07 -7.17
C VAL A 41 1.02 -1.81 -5.92
N VAL A 42 0.13 -2.04 -4.96
CA VAL A 42 0.45 -2.76 -3.72
C VAL A 42 0.77 -4.23 -3.98
N SER A 43 0.05 -4.89 -4.88
CA SER A 43 0.32 -6.27 -5.30
C SER A 43 1.71 -6.38 -5.94
N ALA A 44 2.04 -5.46 -6.86
CA ALA A 44 3.37 -5.38 -7.46
C ALA A 44 4.47 -5.18 -6.41
N TRP A 45 4.24 -4.30 -5.43
CA TRP A 45 5.13 -4.11 -4.30
C TRP A 45 5.29 -5.41 -3.48
N PHE A 46 4.18 -6.03 -3.09
CA PHE A 46 4.17 -7.21 -2.24
C PHE A 46 4.98 -8.37 -2.84
N PHE A 47 4.80 -8.65 -4.14
CA PHE A 47 5.44 -9.78 -4.80
C PHE A 47 6.84 -9.49 -5.35
N ASN A 48 7.14 -8.24 -5.74
CA ASN A 48 8.35 -7.91 -6.51
C ASN A 48 9.16 -6.74 -5.92
N GLY A 49 8.71 -6.16 -4.81
CA GLY A 49 9.33 -5.00 -4.19
C GLY A 49 8.86 -3.66 -4.75
N TYR A 50 9.19 -2.58 -4.02
CA TYR A 50 8.69 -1.22 -4.29
C TYR A 50 9.10 -0.68 -5.67
N SER A 51 10.25 -1.10 -6.20
CA SER A 51 10.70 -0.71 -7.54
C SER A 51 9.70 -1.12 -8.63
N LYS A 52 9.04 -2.29 -8.49
CA LYS A 52 8.01 -2.71 -9.45
C LYS A 52 6.74 -1.89 -9.33
N ALA A 53 6.40 -1.42 -8.12
CA ALA A 53 5.29 -0.51 -7.88
C ALA A 53 5.51 0.84 -8.59
N GLU A 54 6.73 1.40 -8.50
CA GLU A 54 7.10 2.64 -9.19
C GLU A 54 7.23 2.49 -10.70
N ALA A 55 7.45 1.27 -11.21
CA ALA A 55 7.46 0.99 -12.63
C ALA A 55 6.05 1.10 -13.26
N ILE A 56 5.00 0.73 -12.52
CA ILE A 56 3.62 0.68 -13.05
C ILE A 56 2.80 1.94 -12.76
N ALA A 57 3.22 2.77 -11.79
CA ALA A 57 2.52 3.99 -11.45
C ALA A 57 3.47 5.06 -10.92
N LYS A 58 3.10 6.31 -11.13
CA LYS A 58 3.68 7.46 -10.44
C LYS A 58 2.94 7.65 -9.12
N ILE A 59 3.68 7.59 -8.01
CA ILE A 59 3.16 7.64 -6.65
C ILE A 59 3.69 8.91 -5.98
N THR A 60 2.80 9.86 -5.68
CA THR A 60 3.17 11.14 -5.04
C THR A 60 2.39 11.35 -3.75
N PRO A 61 3.04 11.78 -2.64
CA PRO A 61 2.33 12.00 -1.38
C PRO A 61 1.31 13.12 -1.54
N LYS A 62 0.16 12.97 -0.87
CA LYS A 62 -0.83 14.06 -0.74
C LYS A 62 -0.30 15.15 0.19
N GLU A 63 -0.94 16.32 0.15
CA GLU A 63 -0.57 17.44 1.03
C GLU A 63 -0.61 17.02 2.51
N GLY A 64 0.44 17.38 3.26
CA GLY A 64 0.58 17.04 4.67
C GLY A 64 1.01 15.59 4.97
N VAL A 65 1.20 14.74 3.96
CA VAL A 65 1.68 13.37 4.12
C VAL A 65 3.20 13.31 4.01
N ASP A 66 3.86 12.83 5.06
CA ASP A 66 5.27 12.45 4.99
C ASP A 66 5.42 11.17 4.16
N LYS A 67 6.10 11.28 3.01
CA LYS A 67 6.30 10.16 2.07
C LYS A 67 7.00 8.98 2.75
N VAL A 68 8.04 9.23 3.53
CA VAL A 68 8.89 8.19 4.11
C VAL A 68 8.12 7.42 5.18
N GLU A 69 7.41 8.14 6.07
CA GLU A 69 6.62 7.50 7.12
C GLU A 69 5.44 6.71 6.54
N ALA A 70 4.74 7.23 5.53
CA ALA A 70 3.65 6.51 4.89
C ALA A 70 4.14 5.26 4.14
N GLN A 71 5.29 5.34 3.47
CA GLN A 71 5.91 4.16 2.83
C GLN A 71 6.33 3.11 3.86
N ARG A 72 6.90 3.53 5.00
CA ARG A 72 7.24 2.62 6.11
C ARG A 72 5.99 1.94 6.65
N ALA A 73 4.90 2.69 6.85
CA ALA A 73 3.63 2.14 7.32
C ALA A 73 3.10 1.04 6.39
N LEU A 74 3.13 1.24 5.07
CA LEU A 74 2.74 0.20 4.11
C LEU A 74 3.71 -0.99 4.12
N ALA A 75 5.02 -0.73 4.11
CA ALA A 75 6.05 -1.77 4.09
C ALA A 75 5.97 -2.70 5.31
N THR A 76 5.69 -2.13 6.50
CA THR A 76 5.52 -2.85 7.76
C THR A 76 4.37 -3.86 7.70
N ILE A 77 3.22 -3.49 7.12
CA ILE A 77 2.10 -4.41 6.91
C ILE A 77 2.48 -5.50 5.91
N LEU A 78 3.05 -5.11 4.76
CA LEU A 78 3.36 -6.06 3.68
C LEU A 78 4.38 -7.11 4.11
N ARG A 79 5.32 -6.75 5.00
CA ARG A 79 6.33 -7.67 5.56
C ARG A 79 5.76 -8.68 6.55
N SER A 80 4.61 -8.40 7.18
CA SER A 80 3.99 -9.31 8.14
C SER A 80 3.56 -10.63 7.49
N TYR A 81 3.68 -11.75 8.21
CA TYR A 81 3.20 -13.07 7.77
C TYR A 81 1.68 -13.25 7.91
N ALA A 82 1.02 -12.42 8.71
CA ALA A 82 -0.43 -12.39 8.88
C ALA A 82 -0.95 -10.96 8.69
N PRO A 83 -2.22 -10.76 8.28
CA PRO A 83 -3.19 -11.77 7.85
C PRO A 83 -2.89 -12.26 6.42
N GLN A 84 -3.86 -12.92 5.78
CA GLN A 84 -3.73 -13.37 4.39
C GLN A 84 -3.40 -12.21 3.44
N HIS A 85 -2.70 -12.52 2.35
CA HIS A 85 -2.17 -11.52 1.43
C HIS A 85 -3.26 -10.68 0.75
N GLU A 86 -4.44 -11.24 0.53
CA GLU A 86 -5.61 -10.55 -0.02
C GLU A 86 -6.02 -9.37 0.87
N HIS A 87 -6.15 -9.60 2.19
CA HIS A 87 -6.47 -8.54 3.14
C HIS A 87 -5.35 -7.49 3.22
N LYS A 88 -4.09 -7.93 3.23
CA LYS A 88 -2.94 -6.99 3.20
C LYS A 88 -2.96 -6.11 1.95
N ILE A 89 -3.23 -6.69 0.77
CA ILE A 89 -3.29 -5.94 -0.49
C ILE A 89 -4.47 -4.98 -0.50
N ALA A 90 -5.67 -5.42 -0.12
CA ALA A 90 -6.86 -4.58 -0.07
C ALA A 90 -6.67 -3.40 0.90
N GLY A 91 -6.19 -3.69 2.11
CA GLY A 91 -6.00 -2.67 3.14
C GLY A 91 -4.88 -1.70 2.80
N CYS A 92 -3.73 -2.19 2.34
CA CYS A 92 -2.66 -1.30 1.86
C CYS A 92 -3.07 -0.53 0.60
N GLY A 93 -3.90 -1.09 -0.28
CA GLY A 93 -4.46 -0.40 -1.44
C GLY A 93 -5.33 0.79 -1.00
N TYR A 94 -6.21 0.56 -0.02
CA TYR A 94 -7.02 1.62 0.56
C TYR A 94 -6.16 2.68 1.27
N LEU A 95 -5.21 2.29 2.11
CA LEU A 95 -4.28 3.23 2.77
C LEU A 95 -3.45 4.03 1.75
N LEU A 96 -2.98 3.39 0.68
CA LEU A 96 -2.27 4.06 -0.41
C LEU A 96 -3.16 5.13 -1.06
N SER A 97 -4.44 4.83 -1.30
CA SER A 97 -5.40 5.82 -1.82
C SER A 97 -5.65 6.98 -0.86
N GLN A 98 -5.50 6.76 0.45
CA GLN A 98 -5.66 7.81 1.45
C GLN A 98 -4.45 8.74 1.50
N TRP A 99 -3.24 8.22 1.26
CA TRP A 99 -1.98 8.93 1.50
C TRP A 99 -1.29 9.45 0.24
N PHE A 100 -1.56 8.84 -0.91
CA PHE A 100 -0.87 9.14 -2.16
C PHE A 100 -1.85 9.39 -3.30
N ASN A 101 -1.43 10.23 -4.25
CA ASN A 101 -1.99 10.27 -5.58
C ASN A 101 -1.26 9.22 -6.43
N VAL A 102 -2.03 8.34 -7.08
CA VAL A 102 -1.52 7.25 -7.90
C VAL A 102 -1.99 7.45 -9.33
N GLU A 103 -1.04 7.70 -10.22
CA GLU A 103 -1.26 7.86 -11.66
C GLU A 103 -0.66 6.64 -12.36
N ALA A 104 -1.47 5.82 -13.03
CA ALA A 104 -0.96 4.69 -13.79
C ALA A 104 0.00 5.18 -14.88
N LYS A 105 1.14 4.50 -15.03
CA LYS A 105 2.02 4.69 -16.19
C LYS A 105 1.46 3.81 -17.29
N GLU A 106 1.12 4.39 -18.42
CA GLU A 106 0.81 3.61 -19.63
C GLU A 106 2.05 2.75 -19.92
N SER A 107 1.85 1.46 -20.15
CA SER A 107 2.91 0.63 -20.71
C SER A 107 3.23 1.20 -22.08
N GLU A 108 4.44 1.72 -22.26
CA GLU A 108 5.07 1.63 -23.58
C GLU A 108 5.30 0.13 -23.79
N ASP A 109 4.29 -0.54 -24.35
CA ASP A 109 4.43 -1.88 -24.91
C ASP A 109 5.43 -1.74 -26.08
N GLU A 110 6.72 -1.97 -25.80
CA GLU A 110 7.76 -2.27 -26.79
C GLU A 110 7.68 -3.73 -27.26
#